data_AF-A0A3M1TUB0-F1
#
_entry.id   AF-A0A3M1TUB0-F1
#
_cell.length_a   1.000
_cell.length_b   1.000
_cell.length_c   1.000
_cell.angle_alpha   90.00
_cell.angle_beta   90.00
_cell.angle_gamma   90.00
#
_symmetry.space_group_name_H-M   'P 1'
#
loop_
_entity.id
_entity.type
_entity.pdbx_description
1 polymer ?
#
loop_
_entity_poly.entity_id
_entity_poly.type
_entity_poly.pdbx_seq_one_letter_code
_entity_poly.pdbx_strand_id
1 'polypeptide(L)'
;MKQFNQWHPYPRYGLAVAAVMTGQLQADFTDLEVLREMAIQSLEMGLSQFMLRPAGSLPGKADRIYYGYVEPEKLDPGRKSGQSAKNGYYTAPHVLTGNDAKELLKAVKRLLDELKQRNKALSRPHALKRSFAPMVSKLNNGRASMQDPKVGLLMAAFTAIATLTPLKAAAYTRLRATDSGSANTGIIPDLPFFLPQQGLFPLIDYLRLFRQMCDEREGEDPMLGRVKNKTYERPPIFQGNYPNAVRNRAIGAVSLLVAIGEWVKKGRLLGADSRAEFARQVLEQLYRRPLYLVSYSGVRQEHFGHHLVDITLHGESRTIVQALYKTRLPRTTDKGKAANKDKRKQHFELMADRFLRLFTPATFRDFLAFRAEYDFHLFPLLIRYMMKEHPHLTPQLIASAKAYGVSLNKAAYIAAKEEVEGDKSSTNRSLAEYKDKYLSQFESTIHSARSGTALLSQLSTIAGRITKREIDPEALPFMEAVALGQQAGGIGLKTAQELITAFMRVRAYSASSGQGASSTQSPAGQPLQQTSTAFDAMPED
;
A
#
# COMPACT_ATOMS: atom_id res chain seq x y z
N MET A 1 -9.16 32.85 3.37
CA MET A 1 -8.87 31.39 3.29
C MET A 1 -7.80 30.99 2.26
N LYS A 2 -7.76 31.57 1.03
CA LYS A 2 -6.74 31.21 0.00
C LYS A 2 -5.28 31.33 0.48
N GLN A 3 -5.01 32.24 1.42
CA GLN A 3 -3.68 32.40 2.05
C GLN A 3 -3.13 31.10 2.65
N PHE A 4 -3.99 30.23 3.18
CA PHE A 4 -3.55 28.96 3.77
C PHE A 4 -3.02 27.97 2.73
N ASN A 5 -3.37 28.14 1.45
CA ASN A 5 -2.79 27.33 0.38
C ASN A 5 -1.30 27.60 0.20
N GLN A 6 -0.81 28.79 0.58
CA GLN A 6 0.61 29.17 0.50
C GLN A 6 1.42 28.61 1.67
N TRP A 7 0.77 28.10 2.71
CA TRP A 7 1.48 27.45 3.81
C TRP A 7 2.14 26.16 3.33
N HIS A 8 3.26 25.83 3.97
CA HIS A 8 3.89 24.53 3.80
C HIS A 8 2.84 23.41 4.01
N PRO A 9 2.85 22.31 3.22
CA PRO A 9 1.82 21.26 3.29
C PRO A 9 1.57 20.71 4.70
N TYR A 10 2.61 20.71 5.54
CA TYR A 10 2.56 20.20 6.91
C TYR A 10 1.69 21.03 7.89
N PRO A 11 1.97 22.32 8.17
CA PRO A 11 1.05 23.15 8.97
C PRO A 11 -0.33 23.31 8.31
N ARG A 12 -0.40 23.31 6.97
CA ARG A 12 -1.68 23.34 6.24
C ARG A 12 -2.54 22.09 6.55
N TYR A 13 -1.91 20.91 6.58
CA TYR A 13 -2.54 19.67 7.02
C TYR A 13 -3.01 19.77 8.48
N GLY A 14 -2.17 20.31 9.37
CA GLY A 14 -2.53 20.50 10.78
C GLY A 14 -3.74 21.40 11.02
N LEU A 15 -3.90 22.46 10.21
CA LEU A 15 -5.10 23.31 10.24
C LEU A 15 -6.36 22.53 9.83
N ALA A 16 -6.30 21.79 8.74
CA ALA A 16 -7.43 20.97 8.28
C ALA A 16 -7.80 19.87 9.29
N VAL A 17 -6.79 19.26 9.91
CA VAL A 17 -6.97 18.30 11.01
C VAL A 17 -7.71 18.95 12.17
N ALA A 18 -7.31 20.15 12.56
CA ALA A 18 -7.95 20.85 13.67
C ALA A 18 -9.44 21.09 13.40
N ALA A 19 -9.80 21.48 12.17
CA ALA A 19 -11.19 21.64 11.74
C ALA A 19 -12.00 20.34 11.86
N VAL A 20 -11.42 19.21 11.42
CA VAL A 20 -12.11 17.91 11.45
C VAL A 20 -12.19 17.33 12.86
N MET A 21 -11.15 17.48 13.68
CA MET A 21 -11.12 16.94 15.06
C MET A 21 -12.09 17.68 15.97
N THR A 22 -12.18 19.00 15.85
CA THR A 22 -13.07 19.85 16.67
C THR A 22 -14.50 19.91 16.12
N GLY A 23 -14.75 19.39 14.92
CA GLY A 23 -16.06 19.48 14.25
C GLY A 23 -16.37 20.86 13.66
N GLN A 24 -15.43 21.79 13.71
CA GLN A 24 -15.58 23.18 13.24
C GLN A 24 -15.34 23.30 11.72
N LEU A 25 -16.13 22.59 10.91
CA LEU A 25 -15.98 22.56 9.44
C LEU A 25 -16.43 23.86 8.75
N GLN A 26 -17.32 24.61 9.40
CA GLN A 26 -17.90 25.87 8.89
C GLN A 26 -17.41 27.09 9.68
N ALA A 27 -16.32 26.94 10.46
CA ALA A 27 -15.75 28.05 11.22
C ALA A 27 -15.30 29.20 10.31
N ASP A 28 -15.32 30.41 10.85
CA ASP A 28 -14.66 31.54 10.22
C ASP A 28 -13.14 31.42 10.38
N PHE A 29 -12.49 30.83 9.37
CA PHE A 29 -11.04 30.69 9.31
C PHE A 29 -10.28 32.01 9.16
N THR A 30 -10.97 33.17 9.18
CA THR A 30 -10.33 34.49 9.28
C THR A 30 -10.21 34.99 10.72
N ASP A 31 -10.98 34.44 11.66
CA ASP A 31 -10.90 34.76 13.07
C ASP A 31 -9.72 34.03 13.74
N LEU A 32 -8.76 34.82 14.24
CA LEU A 32 -7.57 34.33 14.89
C LEU A 32 -7.84 33.65 16.23
N GLU A 33 -8.86 34.07 16.98
CA GLU A 33 -9.20 33.46 18.27
C GLU A 33 -9.89 32.11 18.07
N VAL A 34 -10.73 31.98 17.04
CA VAL A 34 -11.26 30.67 16.61
C VAL A 34 -10.12 29.72 16.27
N LEU A 35 -9.15 30.16 15.47
CA LEU A 35 -7.98 29.34 15.13
C LEU A 35 -7.12 28.98 16.35
N ARG A 36 -7.02 29.87 17.35
CA ARG A 36 -6.33 29.61 18.62
C ARG A 36 -7.05 28.51 19.41
N GLU A 37 -8.36 28.63 19.59
CA GLU A 37 -9.15 27.65 20.33
C GLU A 37 -9.12 26.26 19.65
N MET A 38 -9.25 26.24 18.32
CA MET A 38 -9.07 25.02 17.53
C MET A 38 -7.71 24.38 17.77
N ALA A 39 -6.64 25.19 17.81
CA ALA A 39 -5.29 24.69 18.02
C ALA A 39 -5.11 24.10 19.43
N ILE A 40 -5.63 24.76 20.47
CA ILE A 40 -5.58 24.28 21.86
C ILE A 40 -6.28 22.93 21.98
N GLN A 41 -7.54 22.84 21.56
CA GLN A 41 -8.34 21.62 21.65
C GLN A 41 -7.69 20.46 20.87
N SER A 42 -7.17 20.75 19.68
CA SER A 42 -6.55 19.73 18.83
C SER A 42 -5.23 19.20 19.39
N LEU A 43 -4.42 20.06 20.04
CA LEU A 43 -3.21 19.63 20.73
C LEU A 43 -3.53 18.75 21.94
N GLU A 44 -4.56 19.09 22.71
CA GLU A 44 -5.01 18.29 23.86
C GLU A 44 -5.52 16.92 23.42
N MET A 45 -6.34 16.87 22.35
CA MET A 45 -6.77 15.60 21.73
C MET A 45 -5.60 14.80 21.14
N GLY A 46 -4.58 15.46 20.58
CA GLY A 46 -3.37 14.79 20.11
C GLY A 46 -2.55 14.17 21.25
N LEU A 47 -2.49 14.84 22.41
CA LEU A 47 -1.81 14.32 23.60
C LEU A 47 -2.51 13.10 24.19
N SER A 48 -3.84 13.02 24.14
CA SER A 48 -4.59 11.87 24.66
C SER A 48 -4.36 10.57 23.85
N GLN A 49 -3.83 10.68 22.63
CA GLN A 49 -3.48 9.53 21.79
C GLN A 49 -1.97 9.36 21.54
N PHE A 50 -1.14 10.00 22.38
CA PHE A 50 0.30 10.09 22.17
C PHE A 50 1.05 8.75 22.33
N MET A 51 0.70 7.96 23.34
CA MET A 51 1.41 6.74 23.74
C MET A 51 0.44 5.65 24.15
N LEU A 52 0.81 4.41 23.81
CA LEU A 52 0.09 3.19 24.17
C LEU A 52 0.74 2.53 25.39
N ARG A 53 -0.08 1.89 26.22
CA ARG A 53 0.30 1.06 27.37
C ARG A 53 -0.49 -0.25 27.37
N PRO A 54 0.09 -1.34 27.87
CA PRO A 54 -0.66 -2.56 28.11
C PRO A 54 -1.73 -2.35 29.19
N ALA A 55 -2.94 -2.84 28.94
CA ALA A 55 -4.02 -2.96 29.92
C ALA A 55 -3.89 -4.32 30.62
N GLY A 56 -3.26 -4.35 31.80
CA GLY A 56 -3.13 -5.56 32.62
C GLY A 56 -1.69 -5.93 33.03
N SER A 57 -1.59 -6.89 33.94
CA SER A 57 -0.36 -7.26 34.65
C SER A 57 0.67 -8.00 33.78
N LEU A 58 1.93 -7.82 34.17
CA LEU A 58 3.22 -8.44 33.77
C LEU A 58 3.24 -9.49 32.64
N PRO A 59 4.26 -9.44 31.75
CA PRO A 59 4.44 -10.44 30.69
C PRO A 59 4.51 -11.87 31.26
N GLY A 60 3.74 -12.80 30.70
CA GLY A 60 3.82 -14.24 31.02
C GLY A 60 2.57 -14.86 31.65
N LYS A 61 1.47 -14.11 31.83
CA LYS A 61 0.17 -14.66 32.26
C LYS A 61 -0.85 -14.85 31.14
N ALA A 62 -0.63 -14.21 29.98
CA ALA A 62 -1.51 -14.31 28.80
C ALA A 62 -0.70 -14.13 27.50
N ASP A 63 -1.12 -14.81 26.43
CA ASP A 63 -0.50 -14.74 25.10
C ASP A 63 -0.90 -13.48 24.31
N ARG A 64 -1.99 -12.83 24.72
CA ARG A 64 -2.51 -11.60 24.13
C ARG A 64 -2.77 -10.56 25.22
N ILE A 65 -2.53 -9.30 24.88
CA ILE A 65 -2.76 -8.18 25.78
C ILE A 65 -3.38 -7.01 25.02
N TYR A 66 -4.36 -6.37 25.63
CA TYR A 66 -4.98 -5.18 25.08
C TYR A 66 -4.10 -3.95 25.36
N TYR A 67 -4.03 -3.02 24.42
CA TYR A 67 -3.34 -1.75 24.60
C TYR A 67 -4.33 -0.60 24.69
N GLY A 68 -4.22 0.21 25.74
CA GLY A 68 -4.95 1.48 25.89
C GLY A 68 -4.01 2.66 25.71
N TYR A 69 -4.57 3.85 25.49
CA TYR A 69 -3.78 5.07 25.52
C TYR A 69 -3.40 5.46 26.95
N VAL A 70 -2.25 6.14 27.08
CA VAL A 70 -1.81 6.76 28.34
C VAL A 70 -2.50 8.11 28.48
N GLU A 71 -3.09 8.37 29.64
CA GLU A 71 -3.70 9.66 29.96
C GLU A 71 -2.67 10.81 29.87
N PRO A 72 -3.03 11.98 29.31
CA PRO A 72 -2.11 13.12 29.12
C PRO A 72 -1.31 13.53 30.38
N GLU A 73 -1.94 13.46 31.54
CA GLU A 73 -1.38 13.85 32.84
C GLU A 73 -0.27 12.88 33.28
N LYS A 74 -0.38 11.61 32.89
CA LYS A 74 0.54 10.52 33.23
C LYS A 74 1.65 10.36 32.19
N LEU A 75 1.68 11.12 31.11
CA LEU A 75 2.72 11.02 30.08
C LEU A 75 4.08 11.48 30.63
N ASP A 76 5.01 10.53 30.76
CA ASP A 76 6.43 10.80 30.98
C ASP A 76 7.27 9.78 30.20
N PRO A 77 7.41 9.91 28.87
CA PRO A 77 8.20 8.98 28.05
C PRO A 77 9.65 8.89 28.52
N GLY A 78 10.17 7.68 28.69
CA GLY A 78 11.59 7.48 28.94
C GLY A 78 11.92 6.26 29.79
N ARG A 79 13.22 5.94 29.87
CA ARG A 79 13.72 4.84 30.71
C ARG A 79 13.56 5.14 32.21
N LYS A 80 13.75 6.40 32.62
CA LYS A 80 13.71 6.81 34.04
C LYS A 80 12.33 6.65 34.68
N SER A 81 11.26 6.89 33.91
CA SER A 81 9.87 6.74 34.36
C SER A 81 9.31 5.33 34.21
N GLY A 82 10.07 4.42 33.58
CA GLY A 82 9.59 3.11 33.17
C GLY A 82 8.69 3.10 31.93
N GLN A 83 8.33 4.26 31.35
CA GLN A 83 7.56 4.34 30.10
C GLN A 83 8.47 4.11 28.89
N SER A 84 8.87 2.86 28.72
CA SER A 84 9.76 2.41 27.64
C SER A 84 9.22 1.17 26.94
N ALA A 85 9.72 0.92 25.73
CA ALA A 85 9.38 -0.25 24.93
C ALA A 85 9.60 -1.59 25.65
N LYS A 86 10.54 -1.65 26.61
CA LYS A 86 10.76 -2.84 27.45
C LYS A 86 9.54 -3.20 28.30
N ASN A 87 8.82 -2.17 28.75
CA ASN A 87 7.65 -2.29 29.61
C ASN A 87 6.32 -2.20 28.81
N GLY A 88 6.39 -2.35 27.48
CA GLY A 88 5.21 -2.31 26.61
C GLY A 88 4.70 -0.90 26.30
N TYR A 89 5.43 0.16 26.69
CA TYR A 89 5.05 1.52 26.32
C TYR A 89 5.59 1.86 24.94
N TYR A 90 4.70 2.24 24.03
CA TYR A 90 5.05 2.58 22.65
C TYR A 90 4.41 3.89 22.25
N THR A 91 5.19 4.83 21.71
CA THR A 91 4.62 6.01 21.05
C THR A 91 3.73 5.57 19.90
N ALA A 92 2.52 6.11 19.80
CA ALA A 92 1.54 5.70 18.80
C ALA A 92 2.08 5.90 17.37
N PRO A 93 1.71 5.05 16.38
CA PRO A 93 2.32 5.05 15.06
C PRO A 93 2.15 6.36 14.27
N HIS A 94 1.10 7.13 14.59
CA HIS A 94 0.82 8.42 13.96
C HIS A 94 1.64 9.58 14.55
N VAL A 95 2.30 9.40 15.69
CA VAL A 95 3.16 10.42 16.30
C VAL A 95 4.54 10.37 15.65
N LEU A 96 4.87 11.41 14.89
CA LEU A 96 6.12 11.48 14.11
C LEU A 96 7.26 12.07 14.95
N THR A 97 7.83 11.25 15.81
CA THR A 97 8.95 11.63 16.70
C THR A 97 10.21 10.81 16.43
N GLY A 98 11.35 11.36 16.81
CA GLY A 98 12.63 10.66 16.83
C GLY A 98 12.82 9.78 18.05
N ASN A 99 14.09 9.44 18.33
CA ASN A 99 14.48 8.53 19.42
C ASN A 99 14.06 9.00 20.83
N ASP A 100 13.72 10.28 21.00
CA ASP A 100 13.30 10.84 22.28
C ASP A 100 11.92 11.50 22.18
N ALA A 101 10.87 10.73 22.52
CA ALA A 101 9.50 11.23 22.60
C ALA A 101 9.29 12.27 23.71
N LYS A 102 10.20 12.36 24.70
CA LYS A 102 10.09 13.32 25.81
C LYS A 102 10.29 14.75 25.32
N GLU A 103 11.21 14.97 24.39
CA GLU A 103 11.49 16.30 23.83
C GLU A 103 10.33 16.81 22.96
N LEU A 104 9.63 15.93 22.24
CA LEU A 104 8.38 16.27 21.56
C LEU A 104 7.32 16.68 22.59
N LEU A 105 7.10 15.87 23.63
CA LEU A 105 6.09 16.14 24.65
C LEU A 105 6.33 17.51 25.34
N LYS A 106 7.58 17.82 25.71
CA LYS A 106 7.94 19.12 26.29
C LYS A 106 7.65 20.28 25.34
N ALA A 107 7.98 20.13 24.06
CA ALA A 107 7.74 21.17 23.06
C ALA A 107 6.24 21.44 22.87
N VAL A 108 5.42 20.38 22.85
CA VAL A 108 3.96 20.48 22.72
C VAL A 108 3.34 21.13 23.95
N LYS A 109 3.71 20.69 25.16
CA LYS A 109 3.20 21.30 26.42
C LYS A 109 3.51 22.80 26.47
N ARG A 110 4.74 23.18 26.09
CA ARG A 110 5.12 24.59 25.99
C ARG A 110 4.29 25.37 24.97
N LEU A 111 4.04 24.81 23.79
CA LEU A 111 3.17 25.44 22.78
C LEU A 111 1.75 25.64 23.33
N LEU A 112 1.21 24.65 24.04
CA LEU A 112 -0.11 24.73 24.66
C LEU A 112 -0.17 25.86 25.71
N ASP A 113 0.84 25.96 26.57
CA ASP A 113 0.95 27.03 27.57
C ASP A 113 1.05 28.42 26.91
N GLU A 114 1.82 28.53 25.82
CA GLU A 114 1.95 29.77 25.06
C GLU A 114 0.65 30.18 24.36
N LEU A 115 -0.15 29.21 23.87
CA LEU A 115 -1.45 29.47 23.23
C LEU A 115 -2.53 29.87 24.25
N LYS A 116 -2.55 29.24 25.43
CA LYS A 116 -3.49 29.55 26.52
C LYS A 116 -3.30 30.96 27.09
N GLN A 117 -2.11 31.53 26.94
CA GLN A 117 -1.83 32.93 27.25
C GLN A 117 -2.41 33.84 26.14
N ARG A 118 -3.68 34.24 26.28
CA ARG A 118 -4.41 35.06 25.28
C ARG A 118 -3.70 36.37 24.91
N ASN A 119 -2.89 36.94 25.80
CA ASN A 119 -2.10 38.14 25.53
C ASN A 119 -0.92 37.93 24.55
N LYS A 120 -0.55 36.70 24.21
CA LYS A 120 0.50 36.42 23.23
C LYS A 120 -0.05 36.49 21.80
N ALA A 121 0.57 37.33 20.98
CA ALA A 121 0.28 37.43 19.55
C ALA A 121 0.59 36.11 18.82
N LEU A 122 -0.36 35.64 18.01
CA LEU A 122 -0.23 34.40 17.22
C LEU A 122 0.83 34.49 16.11
N SER A 123 1.19 35.70 15.70
CA SER A 123 2.28 36.00 14.76
C SER A 123 3.67 35.97 15.41
N ARG A 124 3.75 35.87 16.75
CA ARG A 124 5.02 35.88 17.49
C ARG A 124 5.97 34.79 16.95
N PRO A 125 7.24 35.12 16.64
CA PRO A 125 8.20 34.12 16.17
C PRO A 125 8.42 33.01 17.20
N HIS A 126 8.26 31.77 16.74
CA HIS A 126 8.49 30.53 17.46
C HIS A 126 9.45 29.65 16.65
N ALA A 127 10.48 29.10 17.30
CA ALA A 127 11.49 28.28 16.64
C ALA A 127 10.95 26.87 16.36
N LEU A 128 11.01 26.42 15.10
CA LEU A 128 10.62 25.07 14.74
C LEU A 128 11.74 24.09 15.07
N LYS A 129 11.56 23.36 16.16
CA LYS A 129 12.49 22.29 16.54
C LYS A 129 12.17 21.02 15.77
N ARG A 130 13.22 20.31 15.36
CA ARG A 130 13.10 19.00 14.71
C ARG A 130 12.32 17.96 15.53
N SER A 131 12.21 18.15 16.85
CA SER A 131 11.42 17.28 17.74
C SER A 131 9.93 17.23 17.38
N PHE A 132 9.35 18.32 16.89
CA PHE A 132 7.94 18.40 16.50
C PHE A 132 7.70 18.85 15.05
N ALA A 133 8.77 19.23 14.34
CA ALA A 133 8.76 19.57 12.92
C ALA A 133 9.78 18.67 12.18
N PRO A 134 9.43 17.42 11.85
CA PRO A 134 10.39 16.43 11.33
C PRO A 134 11.03 16.81 9.99
N MET A 135 10.40 17.68 9.21
CA MET A 135 10.89 18.17 7.91
C MET A 135 11.79 19.40 8.00
N VAL A 136 12.00 19.95 9.20
CA VAL A 136 12.81 21.15 9.38
C VAL A 136 14.29 20.81 9.41
N SER A 137 15.05 21.48 8.54
CA SER A 137 16.51 21.54 8.57
C SER A 137 16.97 22.81 9.28
N LYS A 138 18.13 22.74 9.94
CA LYS A 138 18.76 23.93 10.51
C LYS A 138 19.28 24.82 9.39
N LEU A 139 19.09 26.13 9.53
CA LEU A 139 19.57 27.13 8.59
C LEU A 139 20.94 27.67 9.04
N ASN A 140 21.86 27.84 8.09
CA ASN A 140 23.10 28.57 8.32
C ASN A 140 22.91 30.02 7.88
N ASN A 141 22.89 30.96 8.82
CA ASN A 141 22.73 32.39 8.56
C ASN A 141 24.08 33.12 8.56
N GLY A 142 25.16 32.48 8.09
CA GLY A 142 26.51 33.06 8.07
C GLY A 142 27.19 33.16 9.45
N ARG A 143 26.69 32.42 10.45
CA ARG A 143 27.29 32.30 11.79
C ARG A 143 27.89 30.90 11.98
N ALA A 144 28.83 30.76 12.91
CA ALA A 144 29.45 29.47 13.24
C ALA A 144 28.44 28.39 13.69
N SER A 145 27.26 28.79 14.17
CA SER A 145 26.19 27.87 14.59
C SER A 145 24.95 27.99 13.70
N MET A 146 24.40 26.83 13.31
CA MET A 146 23.14 26.74 12.58
C MET A 146 21.95 26.97 13.52
N GLN A 147 20.94 27.73 13.06
CA GLN A 147 19.75 28.07 13.85
C GLN A 147 18.50 27.36 13.33
N ASP A 148 17.54 27.13 14.22
CA ASP A 148 16.22 26.63 13.85
C ASP A 148 15.42 27.74 13.17
N PRO A 149 14.72 27.45 12.05
CA PRO A 149 13.85 28.43 11.41
C PRO A 149 12.71 28.85 12.34
N LYS A 150 12.28 30.11 12.21
CA LYS A 150 11.20 30.68 13.02
C LYS A 150 9.95 30.88 12.17
N VAL A 151 8.80 30.57 12.75
CA VAL A 151 7.47 30.81 12.16
C VAL A 151 6.55 31.44 13.21
N GLY A 152 5.39 31.97 12.82
CA GLY A 152 4.40 32.44 13.80
C GLY A 152 3.93 31.30 14.71
N LEU A 153 3.62 31.62 15.97
CA LEU A 153 3.12 30.69 17.00
C LEU A 153 1.98 29.80 16.49
N LEU A 154 1.03 30.37 15.72
CA LEU A 154 -0.09 29.61 15.15
C LEU A 154 0.37 28.53 14.16
N MET A 155 1.29 28.86 13.26
CA MET A 155 1.86 27.89 12.32
C MET A 155 2.68 26.81 13.04
N ALA A 156 3.39 27.17 14.12
CA ALA A 156 4.09 26.20 14.97
C ALA A 156 3.09 25.23 15.65
N ALA A 157 1.96 25.74 16.13
CA ALA A 157 0.90 24.93 16.72
C ALA A 157 0.31 23.93 15.71
N PHE A 158 -0.06 24.38 14.51
CA PHE A 158 -0.56 23.47 13.47
C PHE A 158 0.49 22.49 12.96
N THR A 159 1.77 22.86 12.97
CA THR A 159 2.88 21.91 12.74
C THR A 159 2.89 20.81 13.79
N ALA A 160 2.75 21.15 15.07
CA ALA A 160 2.67 20.17 16.14
C ALA A 160 1.42 19.27 16.02
N ILE A 161 0.27 19.83 15.65
CA ILE A 161 -0.97 19.06 15.40
C ILE A 161 -0.76 18.05 14.27
N ALA A 162 -0.15 18.45 13.16
CA ALA A 162 0.17 17.54 12.06
C ALA A 162 1.11 16.40 12.50
N THR A 163 2.02 16.66 13.44
CA THR A 163 2.90 15.64 14.04
C THR A 163 2.16 14.66 14.93
N LEU A 164 1.18 15.13 15.72
CA LEU A 164 0.51 14.36 16.76
C LEU A 164 -0.78 13.66 16.33
N THR A 165 -1.42 14.11 15.26
CA THR A 165 -2.80 13.70 14.98
C THR A 165 -2.96 12.21 14.63
N PRO A 166 -4.02 11.54 15.14
CA PRO A 166 -4.42 10.22 14.70
C PRO A 166 -5.09 10.22 13.33
N LEU A 167 -5.60 11.37 12.86
CA LEU A 167 -6.21 11.54 11.54
C LEU A 167 -5.14 11.69 10.46
N LYS A 168 -4.19 10.75 10.43
CA LYS A 168 -3.09 10.69 9.48
C LYS A 168 -2.75 9.23 9.26
N ALA A 169 -2.78 8.77 8.01
CA ALA A 169 -2.36 7.43 7.67
C ALA A 169 -0.90 7.22 8.07
N ALA A 170 -0.64 6.28 8.96
CA ALA A 170 0.67 6.09 9.56
C ALA A 170 0.95 4.63 9.95
N ALA A 171 2.22 4.26 9.93
CA ALA A 171 2.72 2.93 10.30
C ALA A 171 4.15 3.01 10.83
N TYR A 172 4.59 1.97 11.53
CA TYR A 172 5.97 1.81 11.97
C TYR A 172 6.77 0.99 10.97
N THR A 173 7.57 1.68 10.16
CA THR A 173 8.25 1.09 9.02
C THR A 173 9.60 1.74 8.71
N ARG A 174 10.37 1.11 7.82
CA ARG A 174 11.56 1.70 7.23
C ARG A 174 11.13 2.60 6.07
N LEU A 175 11.56 3.85 6.10
CA LEU A 175 11.29 4.77 4.99
C LEU A 175 12.21 4.47 3.79
N ARG A 176 13.44 4.03 4.05
CA ARG A 176 14.39 3.58 3.02
C ARG A 176 14.94 2.20 3.36
N ALA A 177 15.28 1.42 2.33
CA ALA A 177 15.89 0.09 2.52
C ALA A 177 17.21 0.16 3.30
N THR A 178 17.92 1.28 3.22
CA THR A 178 19.18 1.58 3.91
C THR A 178 19.00 2.01 5.37
N ASP A 179 17.78 2.27 5.83
CA ASP A 179 17.56 2.73 7.19
C ASP A 179 17.90 1.63 8.20
N SER A 180 18.69 1.98 9.22
CA SER A 180 19.13 1.07 10.28
C SER A 180 18.00 0.54 11.17
N GLY A 181 16.82 1.16 11.10
CA GLY A 181 15.65 0.81 11.91
C GLY A 181 14.34 1.27 11.28
N SER A 182 13.23 0.73 11.80
CA SER A 182 11.90 1.24 11.50
C SER A 182 11.60 2.45 12.39
N ALA A 183 10.80 3.38 11.87
CA ALA A 183 10.32 4.56 12.58
C ALA A 183 8.84 4.78 12.27
N ASN A 184 8.17 5.56 13.11
CA ASN A 184 6.83 6.05 12.81
C ASN A 184 6.91 6.92 11.55
N THR A 185 6.12 6.54 10.55
CA THR A 185 6.06 7.19 9.24
C THR A 185 4.61 7.49 8.93
N GLY A 186 4.31 8.75 8.58
CA GLY A 186 2.97 9.21 8.24
C GLY A 186 2.91 9.75 6.82
N ILE A 187 1.71 9.71 6.22
CA ILE A 187 1.43 10.28 4.89
C ILE A 187 0.77 11.65 5.06
N ILE A 188 1.33 12.67 4.42
CA ILE A 188 0.77 14.02 4.34
C ILE A 188 0.53 14.36 2.85
N PRO A 189 -0.74 14.45 2.39
CA PRO A 189 -1.04 14.83 1.02
C PRO A 189 -0.83 16.33 0.79
N ASP A 190 -0.28 16.67 -0.38
CA ASP A 190 -0.14 18.06 -0.83
C ASP A 190 -1.44 18.58 -1.49
N LEU A 191 -2.53 18.50 -0.73
CA LEU A 191 -3.82 19.05 -1.13
C LEU A 191 -3.95 20.51 -0.69
N PRO A 192 -4.65 21.36 -1.47
CA PRO A 192 -4.93 22.72 -1.04
C PRO A 192 -5.90 22.69 0.14
N PHE A 193 -5.83 23.72 0.97
CA PHE A 193 -6.79 23.89 2.05
C PHE A 193 -8.17 24.27 1.50
N PHE A 194 -8.22 25.23 0.57
CA PHE A 194 -9.47 25.74 0.00
C PHE A 194 -9.35 26.00 -1.51
N LEU A 195 -10.35 25.58 -2.29
CA LEU A 195 -10.45 25.86 -3.72
C LEU A 195 -11.62 26.82 -3.98
N PRO A 196 -11.37 28.14 -4.14
CA PRO A 196 -12.44 29.13 -4.27
C PRO A 196 -13.39 28.88 -5.44
N GLN A 197 -12.85 28.42 -6.57
CA GLN A 197 -13.62 28.19 -7.80
C GLN A 197 -14.67 27.08 -7.65
N GLN A 198 -14.47 26.17 -6.70
CA GLN A 198 -15.32 25.00 -6.49
C GLN A 198 -16.04 25.06 -5.13
N GLY A 199 -15.69 26.02 -4.26
CA GLY A 199 -16.16 26.07 -2.88
C GLY A 199 -15.72 24.87 -2.03
N LEU A 200 -14.71 24.12 -2.46
CA LEU A 200 -14.30 22.86 -1.82
C LEU A 200 -13.13 23.03 -0.85
N PHE A 201 -13.04 22.11 0.11
CA PHE A 201 -11.92 21.99 1.05
C PHE A 201 -11.25 20.63 0.90
N PRO A 202 -10.38 20.41 -0.11
CA PRO A 202 -9.86 19.08 -0.43
C PRO A 202 -9.15 18.37 0.72
N LEU A 203 -8.37 19.10 1.52
CA LEU A 203 -7.73 18.53 2.71
C LEU A 203 -8.75 18.04 3.75
N ILE A 204 -9.83 18.80 3.96
CA ILE A 204 -10.91 18.42 4.87
C ILE A 204 -11.64 17.20 4.34
N ASP A 205 -11.95 17.16 3.03
CA ASP A 205 -12.61 16.01 2.39
C ASP A 205 -11.77 14.73 2.56
N TYR A 206 -10.46 14.81 2.30
CA TYR A 206 -9.54 13.71 2.54
C TYR A 206 -9.55 13.22 4.00
N LEU A 207 -9.49 14.14 4.96
CA LEU A 207 -9.49 13.82 6.39
C LEU A 207 -10.81 13.21 6.85
N ARG A 208 -11.94 13.68 6.31
CA ARG A 208 -13.27 13.11 6.57
C ARG A 208 -13.36 11.68 6.04
N LEU A 209 -12.89 11.45 4.81
CA LEU A 209 -12.81 10.10 4.24
C LEU A 209 -11.94 9.19 5.13
N PHE A 210 -10.74 9.66 5.53
CA PHE A 210 -9.86 8.87 6.39
C PHE A 210 -10.49 8.56 7.75
N ARG A 211 -11.18 9.53 8.36
CA ARG A 211 -11.90 9.35 9.62
C ARG A 211 -13.01 8.31 9.48
N GLN A 212 -13.86 8.43 8.47
CA GLN A 212 -14.94 7.46 8.20
C GLN A 212 -14.40 6.05 8.01
N MET A 213 -13.31 5.89 7.26
CA MET A 213 -12.65 4.58 7.11
C MET A 213 -12.20 4.00 8.45
N CYS A 214 -11.62 4.82 9.33
CA CYS A 214 -11.15 4.37 10.63
C CYS A 214 -12.30 4.04 11.59
N ASP A 215 -13.36 4.84 11.59
CA ASP A 215 -14.55 4.66 12.45
C ASP A 215 -15.33 3.40 12.04
N GLU A 216 -15.41 3.11 10.74
CA GLU A 216 -16.11 1.93 10.19
C GLU A 216 -15.20 0.69 10.01
N ARG A 217 -14.06 0.68 10.70
CA ARG A 217 -13.11 -0.44 10.68
C ARG A 217 -13.79 -1.72 11.15
N GLU A 218 -13.52 -2.81 10.43
CA GLU A 218 -13.86 -4.17 10.83
C GLU A 218 -12.64 -5.08 10.81
N GLY A 219 -12.74 -6.21 11.51
CA GLY A 219 -11.71 -7.25 11.57
C GLY A 219 -11.04 -7.34 12.94
N GLU A 220 -9.79 -7.84 12.94
CA GLU A 220 -9.01 -7.98 14.18
C GLU A 220 -8.82 -6.61 14.86
N ASP A 221 -9.03 -6.59 16.18
CA ASP A 221 -8.82 -5.40 16.99
C ASP A 221 -7.37 -4.90 16.86
N PRO A 222 -7.15 -3.66 16.35
CA PRO A 222 -5.81 -3.14 16.12
C PRO A 222 -5.02 -2.92 17.41
N MET A 223 -5.68 -2.91 18.58
CA MET A 223 -5.08 -2.72 19.90
C MET A 223 -4.76 -4.04 20.61
N LEU A 224 -5.18 -5.19 20.08
CA LEU A 224 -4.90 -6.50 20.67
C LEU A 224 -3.51 -7.01 20.23
N GLY A 225 -2.50 -6.78 21.07
CA GLY A 225 -1.13 -7.22 20.81
C GLY A 225 -0.83 -8.61 21.35
N ARG A 226 0.31 -9.16 20.93
CA ARG A 226 0.82 -10.46 21.38
C ARG A 226 1.91 -10.28 22.43
N VAL A 227 2.04 -11.27 23.32
CA VAL A 227 3.16 -11.37 24.27
C VAL A 227 3.94 -12.62 23.90
N LYS A 228 5.26 -12.47 23.68
CA LYS A 228 6.14 -13.60 23.34
C LYS A 228 7.40 -13.54 24.20
N ASN A 229 7.79 -14.67 24.79
CA ASN A 229 8.99 -14.78 25.61
C ASN A 229 9.09 -13.67 26.69
N LYS A 230 8.00 -13.42 27.41
CA LYS A 230 7.89 -12.34 28.42
C LYS A 230 8.21 -10.93 27.88
N THR A 231 8.10 -10.73 26.56
CA THR A 231 8.31 -9.45 25.90
C THR A 231 7.01 -8.99 25.26
N TYR A 232 6.67 -7.72 25.48
CA TYR A 232 5.57 -7.06 24.80
C TYR A 232 5.91 -6.89 23.31
N GLU A 233 5.03 -7.33 22.42
CA GLU A 233 5.12 -6.98 20.99
C GLU A 233 4.21 -5.78 20.70
N ARG A 234 4.61 -4.97 19.71
CA ARG A 234 3.78 -3.86 19.22
C ARG A 234 2.44 -4.40 18.70
N PRO A 235 1.29 -3.80 19.09
CA PRO A 235 -0.02 -4.22 18.60
C PRO A 235 -0.19 -3.97 17.09
N PRO A 236 -1.17 -4.62 16.43
CA PRO A 236 -1.38 -4.53 14.98
C PRO A 236 -1.52 -3.11 14.42
N ILE A 237 -1.99 -2.12 15.21
CA ILE A 237 -2.07 -0.70 14.82
C ILE A 237 -0.74 -0.14 14.28
N PHE A 238 0.41 -0.71 14.70
CA PHE A 238 1.73 -0.30 14.21
C PHE A 238 2.02 -0.74 12.76
N GLN A 239 1.22 -1.64 12.19
CA GLN A 239 1.31 -2.00 10.78
C GLN A 239 0.55 -1.00 9.89
N GLY A 240 -0.35 -0.21 10.49
CA GLY A 240 -1.15 0.82 9.84
C GLY A 240 -2.31 1.22 10.75
N ASN A 241 -2.44 2.51 11.06
CA ASN A 241 -3.55 3.02 11.89
C ASN A 241 -4.89 3.16 11.14
N TYR A 242 -4.97 2.64 9.91
CA TYR A 242 -6.16 2.60 9.05
C TYR A 242 -6.55 1.15 8.73
N PRO A 243 -7.82 0.86 8.39
CA PRO A 243 -8.27 -0.51 8.11
C PRO A 243 -7.55 -1.06 6.88
N ASN A 244 -7.43 -2.39 6.81
CA ASN A 244 -6.89 -3.10 5.64
C ASN A 244 -5.51 -2.62 5.15
N ALA A 245 -4.71 -2.02 6.04
CA ALA A 245 -3.33 -1.65 5.75
C ALA A 245 -2.52 -2.87 5.29
N VAL A 246 -1.66 -2.66 4.30
CA VAL A 246 -0.86 -3.74 3.73
C VAL A 246 0.15 -4.23 4.79
N ARG A 247 0.07 -5.52 5.15
CA ARG A 247 0.83 -6.12 6.27
C ARG A 247 2.36 -6.15 6.09
N ASN A 248 2.88 -5.80 4.91
CA ASN A 248 4.29 -5.97 4.56
C ASN A 248 5.22 -4.85 5.08
N ARG A 249 4.77 -4.08 6.08
CA ARG A 249 5.45 -2.89 6.62
C ARG A 249 5.62 -1.76 5.60
N ALA A 250 5.47 -1.91 4.29
CA ALA A 250 5.58 -0.77 3.39
C ALA A 250 4.34 0.14 3.51
N ILE A 251 4.54 1.37 3.98
CA ILE A 251 3.54 2.44 3.87
C ILE A 251 3.86 3.29 2.64
N GLY A 252 2.83 3.76 1.94
CA GLY A 252 2.94 4.58 0.75
C GLY A 252 1.60 4.79 0.06
N ALA A 253 1.63 5.40 -1.12
CA ALA A 253 0.46 5.71 -1.92
C ALA A 253 -0.40 4.47 -2.17
N VAL A 254 0.22 3.36 -2.58
CA VAL A 254 -0.47 2.10 -2.89
C VAL A 254 -1.18 1.53 -1.67
N SER A 255 -0.56 1.55 -0.48
CA SER A 255 -1.19 1.00 0.74
C SER A 255 -2.44 1.79 1.15
N LEU A 256 -2.41 3.12 1.00
CA LEU A 256 -3.56 3.98 1.26
C LEU A 256 -4.69 3.70 0.26
N LEU A 257 -4.35 3.61 -1.04
CA LEU A 257 -5.29 3.31 -2.12
C LEU A 257 -5.93 1.92 -1.98
N VAL A 258 -5.20 0.93 -1.47
CA VAL A 258 -5.74 -0.40 -1.16
C VAL A 258 -6.79 -0.30 -0.06
N ALA A 259 -6.50 0.43 1.03
CA ALA A 259 -7.45 0.60 2.12
C ALA A 259 -8.73 1.33 1.68
N ILE A 260 -8.60 2.38 0.85
CA ILE A 260 -9.75 3.09 0.28
C ILE A 260 -10.58 2.16 -0.61
N GLY A 261 -9.93 1.37 -1.46
CA GLY A 261 -10.63 0.45 -2.37
C GLY A 261 -11.43 -0.62 -1.65
N GLU A 262 -10.90 -1.16 -0.56
CA GLU A 262 -11.63 -2.10 0.30
C GLU A 262 -12.83 -1.45 0.99
N TRP A 263 -12.68 -0.21 1.44
CA TRP A 263 -13.78 0.55 2.03
C TRP A 263 -14.91 0.83 1.02
N VAL A 264 -14.56 1.18 -0.22
CA VAL A 264 -15.50 1.37 -1.34
C VAL A 264 -16.20 0.05 -1.70
N LYS A 265 -15.44 -1.04 -1.85
CA LYS A 265 -15.97 -2.36 -2.17
C LYS A 265 -17.00 -2.81 -1.15
N LYS A 266 -16.72 -2.61 0.14
CA LYS A 266 -17.67 -2.90 1.22
C LYS A 266 -18.92 -2.02 1.13
N GLY A 267 -18.76 -0.73 0.86
CA GLY A 267 -19.88 0.19 0.63
C GLY A 267 -20.87 -0.32 -0.41
N ARG A 268 -20.36 -0.79 -1.55
CA ARG A 268 -21.19 -1.38 -2.61
C ARG A 268 -21.94 -2.63 -2.18
N LEU A 269 -21.29 -3.52 -1.42
CA LEU A 269 -21.95 -4.71 -0.89
C LEU A 269 -23.12 -4.37 0.05
N LEU A 270 -23.08 -3.20 0.68
CA LEU A 270 -24.12 -2.69 1.57
C LEU A 270 -25.11 -1.75 0.86
N GLY A 271 -25.04 -1.61 -0.46
CA GLY A 271 -25.92 -0.70 -1.24
C GLY A 271 -25.61 0.80 -1.08
N ALA A 272 -24.44 1.15 -0.53
CA ALA A 272 -24.02 2.53 -0.29
C ALA A 272 -23.14 3.09 -1.42
N ASP A 273 -23.75 3.43 -2.55
CA ASP A 273 -23.03 4.00 -3.71
C ASP A 273 -22.37 5.35 -3.41
N SER A 274 -22.88 6.08 -2.42
CA SER A 274 -22.31 7.35 -1.94
C SER A 274 -20.86 7.24 -1.47
N ARG A 275 -20.41 6.08 -1.00
CA ARG A 275 -18.99 5.86 -0.62
C ARG A 275 -18.08 5.86 -1.84
N ALA A 276 -18.52 5.25 -2.93
CA ALA A 276 -17.73 5.17 -4.16
C ALA A 276 -17.58 6.57 -4.79
N GLU A 277 -18.64 7.37 -4.75
CA GLU A 277 -18.62 8.76 -5.25
C GLU A 277 -17.72 9.65 -4.39
N PHE A 278 -17.87 9.59 -3.06
CA PHE A 278 -17.02 10.38 -2.17
C PHE A 278 -15.55 9.98 -2.27
N ALA A 279 -15.25 8.68 -2.35
CA ALA A 279 -13.90 8.19 -2.61
C ALA A 279 -13.37 8.67 -3.96
N ARG A 280 -14.18 8.63 -5.03
CA ARG A 280 -13.79 9.12 -6.35
C ARG A 280 -13.41 10.60 -6.29
N GLN A 281 -14.22 11.45 -5.66
CA GLN A 281 -13.93 12.88 -5.51
C GLN A 281 -12.56 13.11 -4.84
N VAL A 282 -12.30 12.45 -3.71
CA VAL A 282 -11.03 12.60 -2.98
C VAL A 282 -9.85 12.05 -3.78
N LEU A 283 -10.01 10.90 -4.45
CA LEU A 283 -8.96 10.27 -5.26
C LEU A 283 -8.59 11.12 -6.49
N GLU A 284 -9.57 11.72 -7.16
CA GLU A 284 -9.35 12.64 -8.28
C GLU A 284 -8.63 13.91 -7.83
N GLN A 285 -8.91 14.40 -6.61
CA GLN A 285 -8.16 15.51 -6.03
C GLN A 285 -6.70 15.13 -5.72
N LEU A 286 -6.43 13.87 -5.32
CA LEU A 286 -5.10 13.37 -4.96
C LEU A 286 -4.24 12.94 -6.16
N TYR A 287 -4.86 12.57 -7.29
CA TYR A 287 -4.15 12.10 -8.48
C TYR A 287 -3.04 13.07 -8.91
N ARG A 288 -1.86 12.52 -9.26
CA ARG A 288 -0.62 13.25 -9.60
C ARG A 288 -0.07 14.21 -8.54
N ARG A 289 -0.77 14.42 -7.41
CA ARG A 289 -0.26 15.27 -6.34
C ARG A 289 0.76 14.53 -5.49
N PRO A 290 1.75 15.26 -4.94
CA PRO A 290 2.66 14.73 -3.95
C PRO A 290 1.95 14.17 -2.71
N LEU A 291 2.31 12.96 -2.32
CA LEU A 291 2.11 12.40 -0.99
C LEU A 291 3.47 12.37 -0.29
N TYR A 292 3.62 13.17 0.77
CA TYR A 292 4.83 13.17 1.57
C TYR A 292 4.77 12.07 2.62
N LEU A 293 5.67 11.10 2.51
CA LEU A 293 5.95 10.14 3.56
C LEU A 293 6.99 10.75 4.49
N VAL A 294 6.55 11.09 5.69
CA VAL A 294 7.34 11.82 6.67
C VAL A 294 7.66 10.91 7.84
N SER A 295 8.94 10.77 8.15
CA SER A 295 9.44 10.12 9.37
C SER A 295 10.54 10.98 9.98
N TYR A 296 11.00 10.62 11.18
CA TYR A 296 12.19 11.26 11.74
C TYR A 296 13.48 10.91 10.96
N SER A 297 13.51 9.73 10.32
CA SER A 297 14.65 9.25 9.52
C SER A 297 14.75 9.96 8.16
N GLY A 298 13.67 10.56 7.67
CA GLY A 298 13.70 11.41 6.48
C GLY A 298 12.34 11.67 5.88
N VAL A 299 12.36 12.18 4.66
CA VAL A 299 11.17 12.42 3.85
C VAL A 299 11.33 11.71 2.51
N ARG A 300 10.22 11.13 2.03
CA ARG A 300 10.08 10.59 0.68
C ARG A 300 8.80 11.16 0.07
N GLN A 301 8.81 11.39 -1.22
CA GLN A 301 7.62 11.80 -1.96
C GLN A 301 7.18 10.69 -2.89
N GLU A 302 5.88 10.46 -2.92
CA GLU A 302 5.22 9.58 -3.88
C GLU A 302 4.09 10.31 -4.58
N HIS A 303 3.70 9.79 -5.73
CA HIS A 303 2.45 10.14 -6.41
C HIS A 303 1.96 8.89 -7.13
N PHE A 304 0.71 8.91 -7.58
CA PHE A 304 0.10 7.82 -8.32
C PHE A 304 -0.62 8.32 -9.57
N GLY A 305 -0.71 7.44 -10.57
CA GLY A 305 -1.41 7.68 -11.82
C GLY A 305 -2.92 7.45 -11.75
N HIS A 306 -3.64 7.87 -12.80
CA HIS A 306 -5.12 7.87 -12.82
C HIS A 306 -5.66 6.44 -12.91
N HIS A 307 -4.91 5.55 -13.57
CA HIS A 307 -5.20 4.12 -13.62
C HIS A 307 -5.37 3.47 -12.23
N LEU A 308 -4.68 4.00 -11.20
CA LEU A 308 -4.84 3.51 -9.83
C LEU A 308 -6.14 3.98 -9.18
N VAL A 309 -6.70 5.13 -9.60
CA VAL A 309 -8.04 5.56 -9.17
C VAL A 309 -9.06 4.53 -9.61
N ASP A 310 -9.04 4.13 -10.89
CA ASP A 310 -9.95 3.12 -11.42
C ASP A 310 -9.77 1.76 -10.73
N ILE A 311 -8.55 1.26 -10.62
CA ILE A 311 -8.26 -0.02 -9.96
C ILE A 311 -8.74 -0.02 -8.50
N THR A 312 -8.54 1.09 -7.79
CA THR A 312 -9.00 1.28 -6.42
C THR A 312 -10.52 1.31 -6.35
N LEU A 313 -11.18 2.09 -7.20
CA LEU A 313 -12.64 2.19 -7.21
C LEU A 313 -13.28 0.87 -7.61
N HIS A 314 -12.68 0.03 -8.46
CA HIS A 314 -13.21 -1.30 -8.79
C HIS A 314 -13.00 -2.34 -7.67
N GLY A 315 -12.26 -2.02 -6.61
CA GLY A 315 -12.01 -2.93 -5.49
C GLY A 315 -11.03 -4.07 -5.83
N GLU A 316 -10.22 -3.90 -6.88
CA GLU A 316 -9.22 -4.88 -7.33
C GLU A 316 -7.85 -4.67 -6.69
N SER A 317 -7.60 -3.47 -6.15
CA SER A 317 -6.29 -3.03 -5.64
C SER A 317 -5.68 -3.98 -4.60
N ARG A 318 -6.48 -4.45 -3.63
CA ARG A 318 -6.00 -5.41 -2.60
C ARG A 318 -5.55 -6.74 -3.20
N THR A 319 -6.37 -7.30 -4.08
CA THR A 319 -6.09 -8.59 -4.73
C THR A 319 -4.81 -8.51 -5.56
N ILE A 320 -4.64 -7.44 -6.34
CA ILE A 320 -3.44 -7.18 -7.15
C ILE A 320 -2.20 -7.05 -6.25
N VAL A 321 -2.28 -6.25 -5.18
CA VAL A 321 -1.14 -6.02 -4.28
C VAL A 321 -0.76 -7.31 -3.54
N GLN A 322 -1.73 -8.09 -3.07
CA GLN A 322 -1.46 -9.39 -2.46
C GLN A 322 -0.83 -10.39 -3.45
N ALA A 323 -1.31 -10.40 -4.69
CA ALA A 323 -0.78 -11.24 -5.77
C ALA A 323 0.68 -10.90 -6.10
N LEU A 324 1.05 -9.61 -6.11
CA LEU A 324 2.44 -9.17 -6.25
C LEU A 324 3.33 -9.69 -5.11
N TYR A 325 2.86 -9.67 -3.85
CA TYR A 325 3.64 -10.20 -2.73
C TYR A 325 3.76 -11.73 -2.71
N LYS A 326 2.78 -12.43 -3.30
CA LYS A 326 2.83 -13.89 -3.50
C LYS A 326 3.67 -14.30 -4.70
N THR A 327 4.14 -13.34 -5.51
CA THR A 327 4.98 -13.64 -6.68
C THR A 327 6.23 -14.37 -6.26
N ARG A 328 6.50 -15.49 -6.95
CA ARG A 328 7.67 -16.32 -6.68
C ARG A 328 8.82 -15.90 -7.58
N LEU A 329 9.99 -15.70 -6.99
CA LEU A 329 11.22 -15.46 -7.73
C LEU A 329 12.09 -16.73 -7.69
N PRO A 330 12.68 -17.16 -8.82
CA PRO A 330 13.61 -18.29 -8.81
C PRO A 330 14.81 -18.00 -7.91
N ARG A 331 15.25 -18.99 -7.14
CA ARG A 331 16.42 -18.91 -6.25
C ARG A 331 16.29 -17.87 -5.11
N THR A 332 15.07 -17.48 -4.72
CA THR A 332 14.83 -16.72 -3.48
C THR A 332 14.35 -17.61 -2.36
N THR A 333 14.68 -17.26 -1.12
CA THR A 333 14.19 -18.01 0.04
C THR A 333 12.78 -17.57 0.39
N ASP A 334 11.80 -18.47 0.28
CA ASP A 334 10.39 -18.18 0.64
C ASP A 334 10.08 -18.46 2.13
N LYS A 335 11.07 -18.95 2.91
CA LYS A 335 10.87 -19.45 4.27
C LYS A 335 11.42 -18.51 5.34
N GLY A 336 10.55 -18.10 6.27
CA GLY A 336 10.91 -17.52 7.56
C GLY A 336 11.61 -16.15 7.50
N LYS A 337 12.49 -15.89 8.47
CA LYS A 337 13.20 -14.59 8.62
C LYS A 337 14.17 -14.29 7.47
N ALA A 338 14.57 -15.30 6.68
CA ALA A 338 15.48 -15.16 5.55
C ALA A 338 14.82 -14.45 4.35
N ALA A 339 13.54 -14.74 4.09
CA ALA A 339 12.75 -14.11 3.02
C ALA A 339 12.71 -12.58 3.13
N ASN A 340 12.60 -12.05 4.36
CA ASN A 340 12.56 -10.60 4.62
C ASN A 340 13.92 -9.91 4.46
N LYS A 341 15.03 -10.66 4.37
CA LYS A 341 16.38 -10.14 4.14
C LYS A 341 16.88 -10.35 2.71
N ASP A 342 16.08 -11.00 1.87
CA ASP A 342 16.43 -11.25 0.48
C ASP A 342 16.41 -9.93 -0.31
N LYS A 343 17.60 -9.43 -0.66
CA LYS A 343 17.78 -8.17 -1.39
C LYS A 343 17.11 -8.21 -2.76
N ARG A 344 17.06 -9.39 -3.41
CA ARG A 344 16.44 -9.54 -4.72
C ARG A 344 14.92 -9.40 -4.62
N LYS A 345 14.32 -10.01 -3.60
CA LYS A 345 12.89 -9.85 -3.30
C LYS A 345 12.53 -8.39 -2.97
N GLN A 346 13.32 -7.74 -2.12
CA GLN A 346 13.11 -6.32 -1.80
C GLN A 346 13.22 -5.42 -3.04
N HIS A 347 14.16 -5.71 -3.94
CA HIS A 347 14.33 -4.96 -5.18
C HIS A 347 13.15 -5.17 -6.14
N PHE A 348 12.64 -6.41 -6.24
CA PHE A 348 11.42 -6.72 -6.99
C PHE A 348 10.21 -5.96 -6.45
N GLU A 349 9.99 -6.00 -5.12
CA GLU A 349 8.88 -5.28 -4.49
C GLU A 349 8.95 -3.77 -4.74
N LEU A 350 10.15 -3.19 -4.77
CA LEU A 350 10.37 -1.79 -5.12
C LEU A 350 10.00 -1.50 -6.58
N MET A 351 10.40 -2.36 -7.53
CA MET A 351 10.05 -2.18 -8.94
C MET A 351 8.57 -2.43 -9.21
N ALA A 352 7.95 -3.39 -8.50
CA ALA A 352 6.51 -3.63 -8.54
C ALA A 352 5.71 -2.41 -8.01
N ASP A 353 6.11 -1.83 -6.87
CA ASP A 353 5.51 -0.60 -6.35
C ASP A 353 5.64 0.57 -7.35
N ARG A 354 6.84 0.74 -7.92
CA ARG A 354 7.11 1.80 -8.91
C ARG A 354 6.28 1.60 -10.18
N PHE A 355 6.13 0.36 -10.66
CA PHE A 355 5.28 0.02 -11.79
C PHE A 355 3.80 0.34 -11.49
N LEU A 356 3.29 -0.09 -10.33
CA LEU A 356 1.92 0.22 -9.92
C LEU A 356 1.67 1.73 -9.87
N ARG A 357 2.60 2.52 -9.33
CA ARG A 357 2.40 3.97 -9.19
C ARG A 357 2.49 4.74 -10.51
N LEU A 358 3.47 4.39 -11.35
CA LEU A 358 3.80 5.17 -12.55
C LEU A 358 3.18 4.63 -13.83
N PHE A 359 3.10 3.29 -13.97
CA PHE A 359 2.44 2.62 -15.08
C PHE A 359 2.92 3.10 -16.45
N THR A 360 4.24 3.09 -16.63
CA THR A 360 4.96 3.54 -17.85
C THR A 360 5.82 2.40 -18.43
N PRO A 361 6.24 2.50 -19.71
CA PRO A 361 7.11 1.51 -20.36
C PRO A 361 8.45 1.29 -19.68
N ALA A 362 9.04 2.32 -19.08
CA ALA A 362 10.28 2.15 -18.32
C ALA A 362 10.05 1.30 -17.06
N THR A 363 9.03 1.64 -16.28
CA THR A 363 8.73 0.93 -15.03
C THR A 363 8.21 -0.48 -15.25
N PHE A 364 7.52 -0.72 -16.36
CA PHE A 364 7.08 -2.06 -16.73
C PHE A 364 8.25 -2.96 -17.10
N ARG A 365 9.22 -2.44 -17.87
CA ARG A 365 10.45 -3.17 -18.17
C ARG A 365 11.29 -3.43 -16.91
N ASP A 366 11.39 -2.46 -16.00
CA ASP A 366 12.04 -2.67 -14.69
C ASP A 366 11.35 -3.78 -13.88
N PHE A 367 10.01 -3.84 -13.89
CA PHE A 367 9.23 -4.90 -13.27
C PHE A 367 9.45 -6.27 -13.94
N LEU A 368 9.45 -6.31 -15.27
CA LEU A 368 9.72 -7.53 -16.05
C LEU A 368 11.21 -7.94 -16.06
N ALA A 369 12.15 -7.10 -15.61
CA ALA A 369 13.55 -7.49 -15.53
C ALA A 369 13.77 -8.67 -14.57
N PHE A 370 12.87 -8.84 -13.61
CA PHE A 370 12.89 -9.99 -12.71
C PHE A 370 12.18 -11.16 -13.38
N ARG A 371 12.93 -12.24 -13.59
CA ARG A 371 12.31 -13.56 -13.80
C ARG A 371 11.47 -13.89 -12.57
N ALA A 372 10.19 -14.13 -12.81
CA ALA A 372 9.20 -14.30 -11.78
C ALA A 372 8.07 -15.18 -12.29
N GLU A 373 7.41 -15.87 -11.36
CA GLU A 373 6.16 -16.56 -11.63
C GLU A 373 5.03 -15.81 -10.89
N TYR A 374 4.19 -15.15 -11.67
CA TYR A 374 3.11 -14.28 -11.24
C TYR A 374 1.85 -15.09 -10.90
N ASP A 375 1.10 -14.60 -9.92
CA ASP A 375 -0.23 -15.11 -9.59
C ASP A 375 -1.25 -14.71 -10.67
N PHE A 376 -2.23 -15.57 -10.96
CA PHE A 376 -3.26 -15.34 -12.00
C PHE A 376 -4.05 -14.05 -11.78
N HIS A 377 -4.17 -13.60 -10.54
CA HIS A 377 -4.79 -12.33 -10.18
C HIS A 377 -4.07 -11.10 -10.77
N LEU A 378 -2.87 -11.25 -11.34
CA LEU A 378 -2.17 -10.17 -12.04
C LEU A 378 -2.58 -10.02 -13.51
N PHE A 379 -3.33 -10.95 -14.10
CA PHE A 379 -3.81 -10.80 -15.48
C PHE A 379 -4.54 -9.47 -15.73
N PRO A 380 -5.51 -9.04 -14.90
CA PRO A 380 -6.22 -7.77 -15.14
C PRO A 380 -5.27 -6.57 -15.15
N LEU A 381 -4.29 -6.53 -14.26
CA LEU A 381 -3.29 -5.45 -14.21
C LEU A 381 -2.46 -5.40 -15.51
N LEU A 382 -1.97 -6.55 -15.97
CA LEU A 382 -1.16 -6.64 -17.18
C LEU A 382 -1.98 -6.29 -18.43
N ILE A 383 -3.22 -6.78 -18.54
CA ILE A 383 -4.11 -6.45 -19.65
C ILE A 383 -4.40 -4.95 -19.69
N ARG A 384 -4.79 -4.34 -18.55
CA ARG A 384 -5.03 -2.90 -18.45
C ARG A 384 -3.80 -2.09 -18.87
N TYR A 385 -2.60 -2.55 -18.50
CA TYR A 385 -1.35 -1.92 -18.91
C TYR A 385 -1.14 -2.00 -20.43
N MET A 386 -1.25 -3.20 -21.01
CA MET A 386 -1.02 -3.42 -22.44
C MET A 386 -2.02 -2.64 -23.30
N MET A 387 -3.30 -2.60 -22.91
CA MET A 387 -4.31 -1.81 -23.60
C MET A 387 -4.02 -0.31 -23.58
N LYS A 388 -3.50 0.20 -22.45
CA LYS A 388 -3.17 1.61 -22.30
C LYS A 388 -1.95 2.01 -23.12
N GLU A 389 -0.86 1.24 -23.03
CA GLU A 389 0.40 1.58 -23.69
C GLU A 389 0.43 1.18 -25.18
N HIS A 390 -0.46 0.29 -25.60
CA HIS A 390 -0.63 -0.11 -27.00
C HIS A 390 -2.09 0.02 -27.43
N PRO A 391 -2.61 1.25 -27.65
CA PRO A 391 -4.01 1.48 -27.99
C PRO A 391 -4.48 0.83 -29.31
N HIS A 392 -3.54 0.45 -30.18
CA HIS A 392 -3.81 -0.25 -31.43
C HIS A 392 -4.07 -1.76 -31.23
N LEU A 393 -3.78 -2.31 -30.04
CA LEU A 393 -4.09 -3.71 -29.75
C LEU A 393 -5.54 -3.85 -29.30
N THR A 394 -6.32 -4.61 -30.06
CA THR A 394 -7.70 -4.91 -29.70
C THR A 394 -7.77 -5.82 -28.46
N PRO A 395 -8.86 -5.79 -27.68
CA PRO A 395 -9.05 -6.73 -26.57
C PRO A 395 -8.93 -8.20 -26.99
N GLN A 396 -9.39 -8.54 -28.19
CA GLN A 396 -9.28 -9.88 -28.77
C GLN A 396 -7.82 -10.27 -29.00
N LEU A 397 -7.01 -9.35 -29.53
CA LEU A 397 -5.59 -9.60 -29.79
C LEU A 397 -4.80 -9.80 -28.49
N ILE A 398 -5.15 -9.08 -27.43
CA ILE A 398 -4.56 -9.26 -26.10
C ILE A 398 -4.99 -10.59 -25.47
N ALA A 399 -6.25 -10.99 -25.63
CA ALA A 399 -6.71 -12.31 -25.19
C ALA A 399 -5.98 -13.44 -25.92
N SER A 400 -5.75 -13.28 -27.23
CA SER A 400 -4.96 -14.20 -28.04
C SER A 400 -3.49 -14.26 -27.61
N ALA A 401 -2.87 -13.11 -27.33
CA ALA A 401 -1.51 -13.04 -26.78
C ALA A 401 -1.41 -13.74 -25.41
N LYS A 402 -2.44 -13.59 -24.57
CA LYS A 402 -2.55 -14.29 -23.29
C LYS A 402 -2.64 -15.80 -23.49
N ALA A 403 -3.44 -16.29 -24.43
CA ALA A 403 -3.53 -17.71 -24.76
C ALA A 403 -2.16 -18.27 -25.20
N TYR A 404 -1.42 -17.52 -26.02
CA TYR A 404 -0.05 -17.88 -26.42
C TYR A 404 0.89 -18.01 -25.20
N GLY A 405 0.93 -16.99 -24.34
CA GLY A 405 1.79 -17.00 -23.15
C GLY A 405 1.43 -18.14 -22.17
N VAL A 406 0.14 -18.35 -21.90
CA VAL A 406 -0.35 -19.44 -21.06
C VAL A 406 0.02 -20.81 -21.64
N SER A 407 -0.05 -20.98 -22.96
CA SER A 407 0.38 -22.21 -23.63
C SER A 407 1.86 -22.52 -23.36
N LEU A 408 2.73 -21.51 -23.44
CA LEU A 408 4.15 -21.68 -23.12
C LEU A 408 4.39 -22.02 -21.65
N ASN A 409 3.65 -21.39 -20.73
CA ASN A 409 3.73 -21.71 -19.29
C ASN A 409 3.30 -23.16 -19.01
N LYS A 410 2.22 -23.60 -19.66
CA LYS A 410 1.70 -24.97 -19.59
C LYS A 410 2.69 -25.97 -20.18
N ALA A 411 3.33 -25.62 -21.29
CA ALA A 411 4.38 -26.44 -21.88
C ALA A 411 5.56 -26.66 -20.93
N ALA A 412 6.04 -25.58 -20.29
CA ALA A 412 7.08 -25.67 -19.27
C ALA A 412 6.66 -26.53 -18.07
N TYR A 413 5.38 -26.48 -17.66
CA TYR A 413 4.85 -27.31 -16.57
C TYR A 413 4.80 -28.81 -16.93
N ILE A 414 4.31 -29.15 -18.13
CA ILE A 414 4.24 -30.55 -18.59
C ILE A 414 5.65 -31.14 -18.66
N ALA A 415 6.58 -30.41 -19.27
CA ALA A 415 8.00 -30.78 -19.37
C ALA A 415 8.63 -31.06 -18.00
N ALA A 416 8.38 -30.16 -17.06
CA ALA A 416 8.90 -30.27 -15.70
C ALA A 416 8.31 -31.47 -14.96
N LYS A 417 7.02 -31.78 -15.20
CA LYS A 417 6.36 -32.94 -14.59
C LYS A 417 6.96 -34.25 -15.12
N GLU A 418 7.19 -34.36 -16.41
CA GLU A 418 7.84 -35.52 -17.03
C GLU A 418 9.27 -35.71 -16.52
N GLU A 419 10.06 -34.64 -16.39
CA GLU A 419 11.42 -34.71 -15.81
C GLU A 419 11.40 -35.16 -14.34
N VAL A 420 10.45 -34.68 -13.52
CA VAL A 420 10.33 -35.10 -12.11
C VAL A 420 9.94 -36.58 -12.00
N GLU A 421 9.04 -37.06 -12.85
CA GLU A 421 8.62 -38.48 -12.85
C GLU A 421 9.74 -39.40 -13.35
N GLY A 422 10.62 -38.91 -14.23
CA GLY A 422 11.80 -39.62 -14.73
C GLY A 422 13.04 -39.56 -13.82
N ASP A 423 13.16 -38.56 -12.95
CA ASP A 423 14.30 -38.35 -12.04
C ASP A 423 14.21 -39.28 -10.81
N LYS A 424 14.50 -40.58 -11.03
CA LYS A 424 14.49 -41.62 -9.99
C LYS A 424 15.74 -41.64 -9.09
N SER A 425 16.74 -40.76 -9.28
CA SER A 425 17.94 -40.76 -8.42
C SER A 425 18.66 -39.40 -8.26
N SER A 426 18.79 -38.98 -7.00
CA SER A 426 19.84 -38.12 -6.40
C SER A 426 19.76 -36.57 -6.48
N THR A 427 19.04 -35.92 -7.39
CA THR A 427 19.09 -34.44 -7.45
C THR A 427 18.11 -33.69 -6.52
N ASN A 428 17.06 -34.35 -6.02
CA ASN A 428 16.04 -33.78 -5.11
C ASN A 428 15.44 -32.43 -5.59
N ARG A 429 15.47 -32.16 -6.90
CA ARG A 429 14.99 -30.90 -7.48
C ARG A 429 13.47 -30.88 -7.50
N SER A 430 12.90 -29.76 -7.10
CA SER A 430 11.44 -29.59 -7.08
C SER A 430 10.87 -29.37 -8.49
N LEU A 431 9.60 -29.71 -8.71
CA LEU A 431 8.86 -29.41 -9.95
C LEU A 431 9.03 -27.95 -10.40
N ALA A 432 9.11 -27.02 -9.45
CA ALA A 432 9.29 -25.62 -9.77
C ALA A 432 10.68 -25.28 -10.30
N GLU A 433 11.73 -25.95 -9.84
CA GLU A 433 13.10 -25.73 -10.34
C GLU A 433 13.23 -26.25 -11.78
N TYR A 434 12.61 -27.38 -12.09
CA TYR A 434 12.51 -27.89 -13.46
C TYR A 434 11.66 -26.98 -14.35
N LYS A 435 10.52 -26.47 -13.86
CA LYS A 435 9.71 -25.50 -14.61
C LYS A 435 10.50 -24.23 -14.90
N ASP A 436 11.24 -23.70 -13.92
CA ASP A 436 12.08 -22.53 -14.06
C ASP A 436 13.16 -22.72 -15.14
N LYS A 437 13.73 -23.93 -15.28
CA LYS A 437 14.69 -24.27 -16.35
C LYS A 437 14.06 -24.08 -17.74
N TYR A 438 12.87 -24.62 -17.97
CA TYR A 438 12.18 -24.47 -19.27
C TYR A 438 11.73 -23.03 -19.53
N LEU A 439 11.18 -22.33 -18.53
CA LEU A 439 10.86 -20.91 -18.65
C LEU A 439 12.10 -20.08 -18.99
N SER A 440 13.26 -20.42 -18.43
CA SER A 440 14.54 -19.76 -18.74
C SER A 440 14.95 -19.95 -20.21
N GLN A 441 14.70 -21.13 -20.77
CA GLN A 441 14.97 -21.42 -22.18
C GLN A 441 14.05 -20.62 -23.10
N PHE A 442 12.75 -20.55 -22.79
CA PHE A 442 11.81 -19.72 -23.54
C PHE A 442 12.20 -18.23 -23.48
N GLU A 443 12.52 -17.70 -22.31
CA GLU A 443 12.96 -16.29 -22.17
C GLU A 443 14.24 -15.98 -22.96
N SER A 444 15.22 -16.89 -22.95
CA SER A 444 16.44 -16.73 -23.76
C SER A 444 16.11 -16.65 -25.25
N THR A 445 15.17 -17.48 -25.70
CA THR A 445 14.68 -17.49 -27.09
C THR A 445 13.94 -16.19 -27.42
N ILE A 446 13.07 -15.72 -26.51
CA ILE A 446 12.33 -14.46 -26.66
C ILE A 446 13.30 -13.29 -26.88
N HIS A 447 14.34 -13.18 -26.04
CA HIS A 447 15.27 -12.05 -26.10
C HIS A 447 16.28 -12.12 -27.26
N SER A 448 16.58 -13.33 -27.77
CA SER A 448 17.54 -13.51 -28.87
C SER A 448 16.91 -13.47 -30.27
N ALA A 449 15.58 -13.56 -30.37
CA ALA A 449 14.87 -13.49 -31.63
C ALA A 449 15.09 -12.15 -32.36
N ARG A 450 15.39 -12.23 -33.67
CA ARG A 450 15.68 -11.06 -34.52
C ARG A 450 14.49 -10.57 -35.35
N SER A 451 13.43 -11.37 -35.46
CA SER A 451 12.18 -11.04 -36.17
C SER A 451 10.98 -11.70 -35.49
N GLY A 452 9.77 -11.21 -35.76
CA GLY A 452 8.53 -11.80 -35.23
C GLY A 452 8.33 -13.25 -35.70
N THR A 453 8.64 -13.55 -36.96
CA THR A 453 8.57 -14.90 -37.51
C THR A 453 9.58 -15.86 -36.87
N ALA A 454 10.81 -15.40 -36.62
CA ALA A 454 11.82 -16.19 -35.92
C ALA A 454 11.43 -16.44 -34.47
N LEU A 455 10.84 -15.45 -33.79
CA LEU A 455 10.34 -15.57 -32.44
C LEU A 455 9.28 -16.67 -32.33
N LEU A 456 8.26 -16.62 -33.19
CA LEU A 456 7.17 -17.59 -33.17
C LEU A 456 7.64 -19.00 -33.55
N SER A 457 8.44 -19.14 -34.61
CA SER A 457 8.87 -20.46 -35.09
C SER A 457 9.73 -21.19 -34.06
N GLN A 458 10.67 -20.49 -33.42
CA GLN A 458 11.55 -21.07 -32.41
C GLN A 458 10.77 -21.48 -31.16
N LEU A 459 9.90 -20.61 -30.64
CA LEU A 459 9.09 -20.90 -29.45
C LEU A 459 8.11 -22.05 -29.70
N SER A 460 7.39 -22.04 -30.82
CA SER A 460 6.46 -23.11 -31.18
C SER A 460 7.18 -24.45 -31.39
N THR A 461 8.37 -24.44 -32.00
CA THR A 461 9.20 -25.65 -32.18
C THR A 461 9.64 -26.23 -30.83
N ILE A 462 10.11 -25.38 -29.91
CA ILE A 462 10.53 -25.81 -28.58
C ILE A 462 9.32 -26.38 -27.81
N ALA A 463 8.19 -25.65 -27.78
CA ALA A 463 6.99 -26.07 -27.09
C ALA A 463 6.43 -27.38 -27.65
N GLY A 464 6.37 -27.51 -28.98
CA GLY A 464 5.91 -28.71 -29.68
C GLY A 464 6.82 -29.91 -29.42
N ARG A 465 8.14 -29.73 -29.46
CA ARG A 465 9.11 -30.81 -29.17
C ARG A 465 8.96 -31.34 -27.75
N ILE A 466 8.74 -30.44 -26.80
CA ILE A 466 8.71 -30.78 -25.38
C ILE A 466 7.34 -31.35 -24.95
N THR A 467 6.24 -30.88 -25.53
CA THR A 467 4.89 -31.31 -25.11
C THR A 467 4.23 -32.31 -26.05
N LYS A 468 4.79 -32.49 -27.26
CA LYS A 468 4.15 -33.20 -28.38
C LYS A 468 2.76 -32.65 -28.71
N ARG A 469 2.51 -31.37 -28.42
CA ARG A 469 1.25 -30.67 -28.65
C ARG A 469 1.51 -29.32 -29.30
N GLU A 470 0.53 -28.85 -30.04
CA GLU A 470 0.55 -27.53 -30.63
C GLU A 470 0.18 -26.45 -29.60
N ILE A 471 0.49 -25.20 -29.94
CA ILE A 471 0.03 -24.03 -29.18
C ILE A 471 -1.49 -23.95 -29.29
N ASP A 472 -2.15 -23.40 -28.27
CA ASP A 472 -3.60 -23.22 -28.25
C ASP A 472 -4.11 -22.47 -29.49
N PRO A 473 -5.12 -22.97 -30.22
CA PRO A 473 -5.69 -22.30 -31.39
C PRO A 473 -6.17 -20.87 -31.12
N GLU A 474 -6.57 -20.54 -29.89
CA GLU A 474 -6.96 -19.18 -29.50
C GLU A 474 -5.80 -18.17 -29.65
N ALA A 475 -4.56 -18.64 -29.74
CA ALA A 475 -3.38 -17.82 -29.93
C ALA A 475 -3.13 -17.41 -31.40
N LEU A 476 -3.86 -17.98 -32.36
CA LEU A 476 -3.61 -17.77 -33.79
C LEU A 476 -3.70 -16.29 -34.22
N PRO A 477 -4.72 -15.50 -33.83
CA PRO A 477 -4.78 -14.08 -34.18
C PRO A 477 -3.55 -13.28 -33.75
N PHE A 478 -2.99 -13.59 -32.57
CA PHE A 478 -1.75 -12.98 -32.11
C PHE A 478 -0.55 -13.41 -32.94
N MET A 479 -0.44 -14.69 -33.27
CA MET A 479 0.66 -15.21 -34.09
C MET A 479 0.66 -14.58 -35.49
N GLU A 480 -0.50 -14.44 -36.12
CA GLU A 480 -0.66 -13.78 -37.42
C GLU A 480 -0.24 -12.31 -37.35
N ALA A 481 -0.70 -11.59 -36.33
CA ALA A 481 -0.36 -10.18 -36.16
C ALA A 481 1.15 -9.96 -35.91
N VAL A 482 1.81 -10.85 -35.16
CA VAL A 482 3.27 -10.80 -34.95
C VAL A 482 4.04 -11.15 -36.22
N ALA A 483 3.55 -12.11 -37.02
CA ALA A 483 4.16 -12.47 -38.30
C ALA A 483 4.07 -11.34 -39.33
N LEU A 484 2.94 -10.62 -39.36
CA LEU A 484 2.71 -9.46 -40.21
C LEU A 484 3.67 -8.30 -39.90
N GLY A 485 3.93 -8.08 -38.61
CA GLY A 485 4.86 -7.04 -38.14
C GLY A 485 4.29 -5.62 -38.19
N GLN A 486 4.91 -4.71 -37.42
CA GLN A 486 4.37 -3.35 -37.18
C GLN A 486 4.18 -2.51 -38.45
N GLN A 487 5.09 -2.63 -39.42
CA GLN A 487 5.06 -1.82 -40.65
C GLN A 487 3.85 -2.14 -41.54
N ALA A 488 3.27 -3.35 -41.40
CA ALA A 488 2.11 -3.80 -42.16
C ALA A 488 0.82 -3.81 -41.31
N GLY A 489 0.80 -3.06 -40.19
CA GLY A 489 -0.37 -2.96 -39.31
C GLY A 489 -0.48 -4.09 -38.26
N GLY A 490 0.55 -4.93 -38.13
CA GLY A 490 0.66 -5.97 -37.11
C GLY A 490 1.37 -5.52 -35.83
N ILE A 491 1.88 -6.48 -35.06
CA ILE A 491 2.59 -6.25 -33.79
C ILE A 491 4.10 -6.17 -34.02
N GLY A 492 4.75 -5.14 -33.48
CA GLY A 492 6.21 -5.02 -33.51
C GLY A 492 6.91 -6.05 -32.62
N LEU A 493 8.11 -6.49 -33.01
CA LEU A 493 8.89 -7.51 -32.30
C LEU A 493 9.01 -7.23 -30.80
N LYS A 494 9.34 -6.00 -30.42
CA LYS A 494 9.52 -5.64 -29.01
C LYS A 494 8.22 -5.77 -28.20
N THR A 495 7.11 -5.31 -28.75
CA THR A 495 5.78 -5.46 -28.12
C THR A 495 5.40 -6.94 -28.00
N ALA A 496 5.69 -7.75 -29.03
CA ALA A 496 5.47 -9.19 -28.98
C ALA A 496 6.31 -9.86 -27.87
N GLN A 497 7.59 -9.50 -27.75
CA GLN A 497 8.48 -10.00 -26.69
C GLN A 497 7.94 -9.63 -25.29
N GLU A 498 7.46 -8.40 -25.10
CA GLU A 498 6.89 -7.93 -23.83
C GLU A 498 5.58 -8.65 -23.48
N LEU A 499 4.66 -8.81 -24.43
CA LEU A 499 3.39 -9.55 -24.28
C LEU A 499 3.64 -11.02 -23.92
N ILE A 500 4.48 -11.70 -24.68
CA ILE A 500 4.80 -13.12 -24.47
C ILE A 500 5.47 -13.29 -23.10
N THR A 501 6.47 -12.48 -22.77
CA THR A 501 7.17 -12.55 -21.48
C THR A 501 6.21 -12.33 -20.31
N ALA A 502 5.35 -11.30 -20.40
CA ALA A 502 4.41 -10.97 -19.34
C ALA A 502 3.41 -12.11 -19.10
N PHE A 503 2.74 -12.61 -20.15
CA PHE A 503 1.71 -13.63 -20.01
C PHE A 503 2.26 -15.03 -19.75
N MET A 504 3.43 -15.38 -20.29
CA MET A 504 4.11 -16.64 -19.99
C MET A 504 4.49 -16.76 -18.52
N ARG A 505 4.73 -15.65 -17.83
CA ARG A 505 5.09 -15.66 -16.41
C ARG A 505 3.89 -15.78 -15.48
N VAL A 506 2.66 -15.64 -15.97
CA VAL A 506 1.46 -15.78 -15.12
C VAL A 506 1.04 -17.24 -15.02
N ARG A 507 0.78 -17.70 -13.80
CA ARG A 507 0.22 -19.03 -13.56
C ARG A 507 -1.19 -19.13 -14.14
N ALA A 508 -1.49 -20.24 -14.80
CA ALA A 508 -2.87 -20.61 -15.08
C ALA A 508 -3.63 -20.79 -13.76
N TYR A 509 -4.92 -20.45 -13.76
CA TYR A 509 -5.78 -20.62 -12.59
C TYR A 509 -5.85 -22.11 -12.20
N SER A 510 -5.56 -22.43 -10.94
CA SER A 510 -5.83 -23.74 -10.34
C SER A 510 -6.77 -23.56 -9.16
N ALA A 511 -7.92 -24.23 -9.15
CA ALA A 511 -8.94 -24.10 -8.10
C ALA A 511 -8.41 -24.37 -6.67
N SER A 512 -7.28 -25.07 -6.54
CA SER A 512 -6.55 -25.29 -5.28
C SER A 512 -5.93 -24.03 -4.65
N SER A 513 -5.81 -22.93 -5.40
CA SER A 513 -5.22 -21.67 -4.91
C SER A 513 -6.18 -20.78 -4.10
N GLY A 514 -7.46 -21.16 -4.03
CA GLY A 514 -8.51 -20.50 -3.23
C GLY A 514 -8.70 -21.06 -1.81
N GLN A 515 -8.09 -22.19 -1.47
CA GLN A 515 -8.21 -22.82 -0.14
C GLN A 515 -6.87 -22.70 0.62
N GLY A 516 -6.64 -21.52 1.18
CA GLY A 516 -5.51 -21.28 2.07
C GLY A 516 -5.97 -20.54 3.32
N ALA A 517 -6.11 -21.29 4.42
CA ALA A 517 -6.41 -20.88 5.80
C ALA A 517 -7.89 -20.84 6.23
N SER A 518 -8.53 -22.01 6.31
CA SER A 518 -9.49 -22.32 7.36
C SER A 518 -9.34 -23.79 7.79
N SER A 519 -8.27 -24.09 8.53
CA SER A 519 -8.20 -25.35 9.26
C SER A 519 -8.93 -25.17 10.59
N THR A 520 -10.23 -25.48 10.59
CA THR A 520 -10.93 -25.88 11.81
C THR A 520 -11.57 -27.22 11.52
N GLN A 521 -11.20 -28.20 12.31
CA GLN A 521 -11.65 -29.58 12.26
C GLN A 521 -13.18 -29.65 12.31
N SER A 522 -13.80 -30.36 11.36
CA SER A 522 -15.16 -30.89 11.52
C SER A 522 -15.06 -32.35 11.97
N PRO A 523 -15.73 -32.78 13.05
CA PRO A 523 -15.97 -34.19 13.31
C PRO A 523 -17.18 -34.67 12.50
N ALA A 524 -17.17 -35.97 12.23
CA ALA A 524 -18.06 -36.74 11.38
C ALA A 524 -19.56 -36.64 11.70
N GLY A 525 -20.41 -36.87 10.69
CA GLY A 525 -21.73 -37.48 10.88
C GLY A 525 -22.86 -37.01 9.96
N GLN A 526 -23.27 -37.93 9.09
CA GLN A 526 -24.61 -38.14 8.48
C GLN A 526 -24.96 -37.48 7.12
N PRO A 527 -25.54 -38.27 6.17
CA PRO A 527 -25.95 -37.81 4.85
C PRO A 527 -27.38 -37.25 4.89
N LEU A 528 -27.59 -36.08 4.29
CA LEU A 528 -28.93 -35.51 4.10
C LEU A 528 -29.54 -36.00 2.77
N GLN A 529 -30.72 -36.58 2.92
CA GLN A 529 -31.61 -37.09 1.88
C GLN A 529 -32.04 -35.99 0.90
N GLN A 530 -32.15 -36.39 -0.36
CA GLN A 530 -32.86 -35.65 -1.41
C GLN A 530 -34.36 -35.66 -1.11
N THR A 531 -35.00 -34.50 -1.09
CA THR A 531 -36.45 -34.39 -1.28
C THR A 531 -36.75 -33.48 -2.46
N SER A 532 -37.37 -34.10 -3.46
CA SER A 532 -38.03 -33.49 -4.60
C SER A 532 -39.24 -32.68 -4.14
N THR A 533 -39.45 -31.51 -4.74
CA THR A 533 -40.80 -30.97 -4.92
C THR A 533 -40.87 -30.35 -6.32
N ALA A 534 -41.82 -30.86 -7.11
CA ALA A 534 -42.24 -30.33 -8.39
C ALA A 534 -43.77 -30.41 -8.43
N PHE A 535 -44.37 -29.57 -9.29
CA PHE A 535 -45.80 -29.45 -9.65
C PHE A 535 -46.64 -28.70 -8.60
N ASP A 536 -47.52 -27.75 -8.94
CA ASP A 536 -48.26 -27.40 -10.18
C ASP A 536 -48.91 -26.01 -9.91
N ALA A 537 -49.60 -25.26 -10.77
CA ALA A 537 -49.93 -25.19 -12.19
C ALA A 537 -50.66 -23.85 -12.35
N MET A 538 -50.59 -23.22 -13.52
CA MET A 538 -51.53 -22.15 -13.91
C MET A 538 -52.79 -22.76 -14.55
N PRO A 539 -53.94 -22.06 -14.55
CA PRO A 539 -54.99 -22.33 -15.53
C PRO A 539 -55.19 -21.14 -16.48
N GLU A 540 -55.30 -21.43 -17.77
CA GLU A 540 -56.26 -20.78 -18.66
C GLU A 540 -57.13 -21.88 -19.29
N ASP A 541 -58.43 -21.58 -19.28
CA ASP A 541 -59.61 -22.32 -19.78
C ASP A 541 -60.11 -23.57 -19.04
#